data_AF-A0A9Q3PGE6-F1
#
_entry.id   AF-A0A9Q3PGE6-F1
#
_cell.length_a   1.000
_cell.length_b   1.000
_cell.length_c   1.000
_cell.angle_alpha   90.00
_cell.angle_beta   90.00
_cell.angle_gamma   90.00
#
_symmetry.space_group_name_H-M   'P 1'
#
loop_
_entity.id
_entity.type
_entity.pdbx_description
1 polymer ?
#
loop_
_entity_poly.entity_id
_entity_poly.type
_entity_poly.pdbx_seq_one_letter_code
_entity_poly.pdbx_strand_id
1 'polypeptide(L)'
;MYGIDLANNKDRYFTIGDNKYKKFGFLPFVQQITVNKVSSVSLELENLKQKQLNEAEVSLHLTKLQESKLYALLYHYKEALESDKEPLGKVICHKVHTILIIERPYTAVLRRPSYPESLKLREALELHIRDILDLGVIRKVGHIEEV
;
A
#
# COMPACT_ATOMS: atom_id res chain seq x y z
N MET A 1 21.60 -23.24 -31.60
CA MET A 1 20.77 -23.18 -32.83
C MET A 1 19.35 -23.49 -32.42
N TYR A 2 18.38 -22.62 -32.69
CA TYR A 2 16.97 -22.89 -32.38
C TYR A 2 16.29 -23.42 -33.64
N GLY A 3 15.90 -24.69 -33.64
CA GLY A 3 15.14 -25.32 -34.72
C GLY A 3 13.72 -25.59 -34.26
N ILE A 4 12.73 -25.09 -35.00
CA ILE A 4 11.32 -25.44 -34.81
C ILE A 4 11.02 -26.59 -35.76
N ASP A 5 10.84 -27.79 -35.22
CA ASP A 5 10.50 -28.97 -36.00
C ASP A 5 8.99 -29.25 -35.85
N LEU A 6 8.27 -29.18 -36.97
CA LEU A 6 6.81 -29.34 -37.05
C LEU A 6 6.51 -30.71 -37.67
N ALA A 7 6.36 -31.72 -36.81
CA ALA A 7 6.00 -33.06 -37.26
C ALA A 7 4.48 -33.19 -37.45
N ASN A 8 4.06 -33.62 -38.63
CA ASN A 8 2.65 -33.75 -39.03
C ASN A 8 2.08 -35.13 -38.63
N ASN A 9 2.10 -35.45 -37.33
CA ASN A 9 1.33 -36.58 -36.77
C ASN A 9 0.05 -36.05 -36.10
N LYS A 10 -0.87 -36.96 -35.73
CA LYS A 10 -2.21 -36.67 -35.20
C LYS A 10 -2.30 -35.50 -34.19
N ASP A 11 -1.24 -35.25 -33.41
CA ASP A 11 -1.10 -34.09 -32.55
C ASP A 11 0.10 -33.22 -32.96
N ARG A 12 -0.10 -31.90 -33.06
CA ARG A 12 0.97 -30.93 -33.36
C ARG A 12 1.83 -30.71 -32.11
N TYR A 13 3.14 -30.91 -32.23
CA TYR A 13 4.11 -30.63 -31.18
C TYR A 13 5.34 -29.90 -31.75
N PHE A 14 6.04 -29.17 -30.90
CA PHE A 14 7.35 -28.59 -31.21
C PHE A 14 8.37 -28.97 -30.13
N THR A 15 9.65 -28.96 -30.49
CA THR A 15 10.78 -29.20 -29.59
C THR A 15 11.65 -27.94 -29.54
N ILE A 16 12.26 -27.64 -28.39
CA ILE A 16 13.21 -26.53 -28.25
C ILE A 16 14.61 -27.10 -28.01
N GLY A 17 15.54 -26.82 -28.92
CA GLY A 17 16.93 -27.30 -28.87
C GLY A 17 17.10 -28.75 -29.36
N ASP A 18 18.22 -29.38 -29.02
CA ASP A 18 18.58 -30.72 -29.53
C ASP A 18 17.88 -31.88 -28.80
N ASN A 19 17.05 -31.59 -27.79
CA ASN A 19 16.40 -32.61 -26.99
C ASN A 19 15.09 -33.10 -27.61
N LYS A 20 15.19 -34.12 -28.46
CA LYS A 20 14.05 -34.76 -29.17
C LYS A 20 13.02 -35.42 -28.24
N TYR A 21 13.34 -35.62 -26.96
CA TYR A 21 12.44 -36.25 -25.99
C TYR A 21 11.50 -35.25 -25.32
N LYS A 22 11.83 -33.94 -25.33
CA LYS A 22 11.04 -32.90 -24.68
C LYS A 22 10.12 -32.21 -25.70
N LYS A 23 8.91 -32.75 -25.84
CA LYS A 23 7.87 -32.27 -26.78
C LYS A 23 6.89 -31.34 -26.07
N PHE A 24 6.58 -30.20 -26.69
CA PHE A 24 5.58 -29.24 -26.23
C PHE A 24 4.39 -29.27 -27.18
N GLY A 25 3.20 -29.60 -26.67
CA GLY A 25 1.96 -29.61 -27.44
C GLY A 25 1.37 -28.20 -27.55
N PHE A 26 0.66 -27.94 -28.66
CA PHE A 26 -0.18 -26.75 -28.75
C PHE A 26 -1.47 -26.99 -27.97
N LEU A 27 -1.80 -26.08 -27.04
CA LEU A 27 -3.09 -26.12 -26.36
C LEU A 27 -4.20 -25.93 -27.41
N PRO A 28 -5.29 -26.72 -27.36
CA PRO A 28 -6.45 -26.49 -28.20
C PRO A 28 -6.96 -25.06 -27.96
N PHE A 29 -7.32 -24.36 -29.04
CA PHE A 29 -7.71 -22.94 -29.07
C PHE A 29 -8.79 -22.54 -28.05
N VAL A 30 -9.49 -23.51 -27.45
CA VAL A 30 -10.54 -23.32 -26.44
C VAL A 30 -9.98 -23.14 -25.02
N GLN A 31 -8.69 -23.36 -24.78
CA GLN A 31 -8.06 -23.24 -23.44
C GLN A 31 -7.03 -22.10 -23.34
N GLN A 32 -7.14 -21.08 -24.19
CA GLN A 32 -6.38 -19.85 -23.96
C GLN A 32 -7.26 -18.85 -23.20
N ILE A 33 -6.79 -18.54 -21.97
CA ILE A 33 -7.28 -17.55 -21.01
C ILE A 33 -8.37 -18.07 -20.04
N THR A 34 -7.98 -18.96 -19.13
CA THR A 34 -8.73 -19.18 -17.87
C THR A 34 -7.85 -18.80 -16.67
N VAL A 35 -7.98 -17.54 -16.26
CA VAL A 35 -8.29 -17.15 -14.88
C VAL A 35 -7.51 -17.85 -13.75
N ASN A 36 -6.25 -17.46 -13.52
CA ASN A 36 -5.56 -17.70 -12.25
C ASN A 36 -5.34 -16.43 -11.41
N LYS A 37 -5.86 -15.27 -11.84
CA LYS A 37 -5.83 -14.00 -11.08
C LYS A 37 -7.14 -13.65 -10.35
N VAL A 38 -8.25 -14.32 -10.64
CA VAL A 38 -9.56 -13.97 -10.01
C VAL A 38 -9.70 -14.61 -8.62
N SER A 39 -9.13 -15.79 -8.40
CA SER A 39 -9.21 -16.49 -7.11
C SER A 39 -8.49 -15.75 -5.98
N SER A 40 -7.35 -15.12 -6.26
CA SER A 40 -6.60 -14.36 -5.24
C SER A 40 -7.30 -13.07 -4.84
N VAL A 41 -7.88 -12.34 -5.81
CA VAL A 41 -8.57 -11.07 -5.56
C VAL A 41 -9.86 -11.29 -4.74
N SER A 42 -10.61 -12.38 -5.00
CA SER A 42 -11.79 -12.70 -4.19
C SER A 42 -11.43 -13.05 -2.74
N LEU A 43 -10.35 -13.80 -2.52
CA LEU A 43 -9.89 -14.16 -1.19
C LEU A 43 -9.43 -12.95 -0.37
N GLU A 44 -8.70 -12.02 -0.99
CA GLU A 44 -8.28 -10.79 -0.31
C GLU A 44 -9.44 -9.85 0.00
N LEU A 45 -10.43 -9.76 -0.88
CA LEU A 45 -11.62 -8.95 -0.66
C LEU A 45 -12.47 -9.53 0.48
N GLU A 46 -12.60 -10.85 0.58
CA GLU A 46 -13.26 -11.48 1.74
C GLU A 46 -12.49 -11.27 3.04
N ASN A 47 -11.16 -11.34 3.01
CA ASN A 47 -10.33 -11.00 4.16
C ASN A 47 -10.53 -9.54 4.60
N LEU A 48 -10.64 -8.60 3.65
CA LEU A 48 -10.91 -7.20 3.94
C LEU A 48 -12.28 -7.04 4.62
N LYS A 49 -13.31 -7.73 4.11
CA LYS A 49 -14.64 -7.72 4.73
C LYS A 49 -14.61 -8.24 6.17
N GLN A 50 -13.97 -9.38 6.40
CA GLN A 50 -13.96 -10.04 7.72
C GLN A 50 -13.07 -9.34 8.75
N LYS A 51 -11.96 -8.72 8.33
CA LYS A 51 -10.99 -8.14 9.26
C LYS A 51 -11.14 -6.64 9.44
N GLN A 52 -11.47 -5.89 8.39
CA GLN A 52 -11.47 -4.43 8.42
C GLN A 52 -12.88 -3.84 8.41
N LEU A 53 -13.84 -4.50 7.75
CA LEU A 53 -15.21 -3.99 7.63
C LEU A 53 -16.22 -4.71 8.53
N ASN A 54 -15.77 -5.59 9.42
CA ASN A 54 -16.68 -6.32 10.30
C ASN A 54 -17.40 -5.39 11.30
N GLU A 55 -16.73 -4.31 11.71
CA GLU A 55 -17.30 -3.27 12.57
C GLU A 55 -17.94 -2.12 11.78
N ALA A 56 -17.87 -2.16 10.44
CA ALA A 56 -18.39 -1.10 9.60
C ALA A 56 -19.91 -1.25 9.41
N GLU A 57 -20.66 -0.24 9.80
CA GLU A 57 -22.09 -0.16 9.49
C GLU A 57 -22.29 0.35 8.06
N VAL A 58 -22.90 -0.50 7.22
CA VAL A 58 -23.29 -0.13 5.86
C VAL A 58 -24.78 0.24 5.86
N SER A 59 -25.14 1.27 5.10
CA SER A 59 -26.53 1.75 5.04
C SER A 59 -27.51 0.64 4.64
N LEU A 60 -28.61 0.52 5.38
CA LEU A 60 -29.70 -0.43 5.12
C LEU A 60 -30.43 -0.19 3.78
N HIS A 61 -30.22 0.97 3.15
CA HIS A 61 -30.82 1.31 1.87
C HIS A 61 -30.05 0.77 0.66
N LEU A 62 -28.86 0.20 0.87
CA LEU A 62 -28.05 -0.37 -0.19
C LEU A 62 -28.57 -1.75 -0.59
N THR A 63 -28.73 -1.96 -1.90
CA THR A 63 -28.94 -3.30 -2.44
C THR A 63 -27.65 -4.12 -2.36
N LYS A 64 -27.76 -5.45 -2.25
CA LYS A 64 -26.59 -6.36 -2.20
C LYS A 64 -25.60 -6.15 -3.37
N LEU A 65 -26.10 -5.72 -4.52
CA LEU A 65 -25.28 -5.42 -5.70
C LEU A 65 -24.54 -4.09 -5.60
N GLN A 66 -25.11 -3.09 -4.92
CA GLN A 66 -24.41 -1.83 -4.64
C GLN A 66 -23.40 -2.01 -3.53
N GLU A 67 -23.73 -2.82 -2.52
CA GLU A 67 -22.84 -3.18 -1.43
C GLU A 67 -21.59 -3.91 -1.96
N SER A 68 -21.75 -4.88 -2.86
CA SER A 68 -20.62 -5.57 -3.47
C SER A 68 -19.73 -4.65 -4.30
N LYS A 69 -20.33 -3.68 -5.02
CA LYS A 69 -19.58 -2.64 -5.75
C LYS A 69 -18.83 -1.71 -4.81
N LEU A 70 -19.42 -1.33 -3.68
CA LEU A 70 -18.78 -0.50 -2.67
C LEU A 70 -17.53 -1.20 -2.10
N TYR A 71 -17.64 -2.47 -1.71
CA TYR A 71 -16.49 -3.22 -1.21
C TYR A 71 -15.40 -3.41 -2.27
N ALA A 72 -15.77 -3.62 -3.53
CA ALA A 72 -14.81 -3.68 -4.63
C ALA A 72 -14.06 -2.35 -4.79
N LEU A 73 -14.75 -1.22 -4.64
CA LEU A 73 -14.16 0.11 -4.72
C LEU A 73 -13.23 0.39 -3.53
N LEU A 74 -13.65 0.05 -2.31
CA LEU A 74 -12.81 0.17 -1.11
C LEU A 74 -11.54 -0.69 -1.23
N TYR A 75 -11.67 -1.93 -1.71
CA TYR A 75 -10.52 -2.79 -1.95
C TYR A 75 -9.59 -2.23 -3.03
N HIS A 76 -10.14 -1.68 -4.11
CA HIS A 76 -9.35 -1.05 -5.17
C HIS A 76 -8.50 0.13 -4.65
N TYR A 77 -9.04 0.92 -3.72
CA TYR A 77 -8.37 2.08 -3.13
C TYR A 77 -7.75 1.81 -1.75
N LYS A 78 -7.55 0.53 -1.37
CA LYS A 78 -7.08 0.16 -0.02
C LYS A 78 -5.76 0.83 0.41
N GLU A 79 -4.84 1.08 -0.51
CA GLU A 79 -3.55 1.75 -0.22
C GLU A 79 -3.70 3.26 0.08
N ALA A 80 -4.80 3.86 -0.35
CA ALA A 80 -5.10 5.26 -0.09
C ALA A 80 -5.89 5.46 1.22
N LEU A 81 -6.37 4.37 1.82
CA LEU A 81 -7.11 4.38 3.08
C LEU A 81 -6.15 4.14 4.25
N GLU A 82 -6.51 4.69 5.41
CA GLU A 82 -5.84 4.45 6.67
C GLU A 82 -6.01 2.98 7.10
N SER A 83 -4.93 2.38 7.61
CA SER A 83 -4.92 1.03 8.19
C SER A 83 -4.10 1.01 9.47
N ASP A 84 -4.37 0.07 10.38
CA ASP A 84 -3.56 -0.18 11.58
C ASP A 84 -2.04 -0.26 11.32
N LYS A 85 -1.63 -0.69 10.13
CA LYS A 85 -0.20 -0.78 9.74
C LYS A 85 0.32 0.48 9.05
N GLU A 86 -0.57 1.23 8.40
CA GLU A 86 -0.25 2.42 7.62
C GLU A 86 -1.28 3.52 7.97
N PRO A 87 -1.12 4.18 9.12
CA PRO A 87 -2.15 5.10 9.62
C PRO A 87 -2.32 6.34 8.75
N LEU A 88 -1.28 6.74 8.03
CA LEU A 88 -1.33 7.90 7.13
C LEU A 88 -1.72 7.53 5.69
N GLY A 89 -1.79 6.22 5.37
CA GLY A 89 -1.89 5.75 3.99
C GLY A 89 -0.71 6.19 3.12
N LYS A 90 -0.75 5.86 1.83
CA LYS A 90 0.30 6.21 0.87
C LYS A 90 0.12 7.63 0.31
N VAL A 91 0.29 8.64 1.15
CA VAL A 91 0.11 10.05 0.76
C VAL A 91 1.36 10.60 0.07
N ILE A 92 1.18 11.14 -1.14
CA ILE A 92 2.22 11.85 -1.88
C ILE A 92 2.23 13.31 -1.42
N CYS A 93 3.11 13.66 -0.48
CA CYS A 93 3.29 15.03 -0.03
C CYS A 93 4.36 15.79 -0.84
N HIS A 94 4.12 17.08 -1.03
CA HIS A 94 5.11 18.00 -1.61
C HIS A 94 6.02 18.52 -0.49
N LYS A 95 7.32 18.65 -0.75
CA LYS A 95 8.25 19.26 0.20
C LYS A 95 8.01 20.77 0.24
N VAL A 96 7.58 21.28 1.38
CA VAL A 96 7.45 22.72 1.61
C VAL A 96 8.79 23.26 2.08
N HIS A 97 9.31 24.26 1.38
CA HIS A 97 10.50 25.00 1.80
C HIS A 97 10.07 26.34 2.39
N THR A 98 10.27 26.51 3.69
CA THR A 98 9.91 27.74 4.41
C THR A 98 11.19 28.47 4.77
N ILE A 99 11.30 29.74 4.36
CA ILE A 99 12.46 30.59 4.63
C ILE A 99 12.05 31.69 5.60
N LEU A 100 12.86 31.92 6.63
CA LEU A 100 12.69 33.09 7.50
C LEU A 100 13.16 34.35 6.77
N ILE A 101 12.33 35.39 6.79
CA ILE A 101 12.66 36.70 6.18
C ILE A 101 13.68 37.47 7.06
N ILE A 102 13.96 36.98 8.27
CA ILE A 102 14.85 37.61 9.24
C ILE A 102 16.11 36.76 9.47
N GLU A 103 17.25 37.42 9.55
CA GLU A 103 18.54 36.80 9.89
C GLU A 103 18.81 36.85 11.40
N ARG A 104 19.83 36.11 11.85
CA ARG A 104 20.27 36.17 13.26
C ARG A 104 20.79 37.58 13.59
N PRO A 105 20.58 38.08 14.81
CA PRO A 105 19.99 37.40 15.97
C PRO A 105 18.45 37.40 15.94
N TYR A 106 17.85 36.22 16.15
CA TYR A 106 16.39 36.06 16.19
C TYR A 106 15.75 36.86 17.32
N THR A 107 14.49 37.29 17.14
CA THR A 107 13.75 38.05 18.16
C THR A 107 13.62 37.27 19.46
N ALA A 108 13.48 37.97 20.59
CA ALA A 108 13.37 37.33 21.92
C ALA A 108 12.20 36.34 22.02
N VAL A 109 11.15 36.52 21.19
CA VAL A 109 10.00 35.61 21.11
C VAL A 109 10.41 34.22 20.64
N LEU A 110 11.33 34.12 19.68
CA LEU A 110 11.84 32.85 19.13
C LEU A 110 12.86 32.16 20.05
N ARG A 111 13.28 32.82 21.13
CA ARG A 111 14.26 32.31 22.11
C ARG A 111 13.62 31.91 23.45
N ARG A 112 12.30 31.90 23.54
CA ARG A 112 11.60 31.57 24.78
C ARG A 112 11.75 30.07 25.07
N PRO A 113 12.04 29.68 26.32
CA PRO A 113 12.00 28.27 26.70
C PRO A 113 10.57 27.76 26.56
N SER A 114 10.44 26.45 26.36
CA SER A 114 9.13 25.79 26.43
C SER A 114 8.46 26.09 27.77
N TYR A 115 7.15 26.30 27.72
CA TYR A 115 6.37 26.54 28.93
C TYR A 115 6.42 25.30 29.85
N PRO A 116 6.52 25.45 31.18
CA PRO A 116 6.53 24.30 32.08
C PRO A 116 5.19 23.54 32.02
N GLU A 117 5.27 22.23 31.83
CA GLU A 117 4.11 21.34 31.76
C GLU A 117 3.94 20.53 33.04
N SER A 118 2.70 20.11 33.33
CA SER A 118 2.42 19.22 34.45
C SER A 118 2.91 17.80 34.15
N LEU A 119 3.31 17.03 35.18
CA LEU A 119 3.80 15.65 35.01
C LEU A 119 2.80 14.76 34.27
N LYS A 120 1.52 14.84 34.64
CA LYS A 120 0.44 14.09 33.99
C LYS A 120 0.28 14.44 32.51
N LEU A 121 0.40 15.72 32.17
CA LEU A 121 0.30 16.17 30.78
C LEU A 121 1.50 15.67 29.97
N ARG A 122 2.70 15.75 30.56
CA ARG A 122 3.93 15.27 29.93
C ARG A 122 3.86 13.79 29.60
N GLU A 123 3.39 12.94 30.51
CA GLU A 123 3.23 11.50 30.28
C GLU A 123 2.26 11.21 29.11
N ALA A 124 1.14 11.92 29.06
CA ALA A 124 0.17 11.77 27.97
C ALA A 124 0.74 12.23 26.62
N LEU A 125 1.44 13.36 26.58
CA LEU A 125 2.09 13.87 25.37
C LEU A 125 3.22 12.95 24.90
N GLU A 126 3.96 12.34 25.82
CA GLU A 126 5.08 11.47 25.50
C GLU A 126 4.64 10.22 24.71
N LEU A 127 3.45 9.69 24.98
CA LEU A 127 2.86 8.60 24.18
C LEU A 127 2.66 9.04 22.72
N HIS A 128 1.98 10.17 22.51
CA HIS A 128 1.71 10.67 21.17
C HIS A 128 2.98 11.09 20.42
N ILE A 129 3.96 11.68 21.12
CA ILE A 129 5.24 12.04 20.52
C ILE A 129 5.98 10.79 20.02
N ARG A 130 5.93 9.67 20.76
CA ARG A 130 6.52 8.40 20.33
C ARG A 130 5.83 7.85 19.09
N ASP A 131 4.50 7.85 19.06
CA ASP A 131 3.75 7.40 17.88
C ASP A 131 4.15 8.19 16.62
N ILE A 132 4.22 9.52 16.74
CA ILE A 132 4.57 10.41 15.61
C ILE A 132 6.05 10.27 15.21
N LEU A 133 6.94 9.92 16.15
CA LEU A 133 8.34 9.57 15.86
C LEU A 133 8.44 8.25 15.08
N ASP A 134 7.72 7.22 15.52
CA ASP A 134 7.73 5.90 14.89
C ASP A 134 7.13 5.95 13.48
N LEU A 135 6.16 6.83 13.26
CA LEU A 135 5.61 7.13 11.93
C LEU A 135 6.55 7.95 11.03
N GLY A 136 7.68 8.42 11.56
CA GLY A 136 8.65 9.21 10.80
C GLY A 136 8.16 10.61 10.41
N VAL A 137 7.09 11.10 11.05
CA VAL A 137 6.53 12.44 10.82
C VAL A 137 7.42 13.50 11.46
N ILE A 138 7.95 13.22 12.65
CA ILE A 138 8.94 14.06 13.32
C ILE A 138 10.23 13.26 13.54
N ARG A 139 11.35 13.98 13.69
CA ARG A 139 12.65 13.39 14.03
C ARG A 139 13.38 14.24 15.04
N LYS A 140 14.29 13.63 15.77
CA LYS A 140 15.23 14.37 16.61
C LYS A 140 16.21 15.14 15.73
N VAL A 141 16.31 16.45 15.96
CA VAL A 141 17.29 17.33 15.33
C VAL A 141 18.37 17.66 16.35
N GLY A 142 19.63 17.50 15.96
CA GLY A 142 20.77 17.81 16.83
C GLY A 142 20.97 19.32 16.97
N HIS A 143 21.57 19.77 18.08
CA HIS A 143 21.83 21.21 18.30
C HIS A 143 22.79 21.83 17.26
N ILE A 144 23.57 21.00 16.58
CA ILE A 144 24.60 21.39 15.59
C ILE A 144 24.07 21.20 14.16
N GLU A 145 22.92 20.56 13.99
CA GLU A 145 22.36 20.27 12.68
C GLU A 145 21.75 21.55 12.09
N GLU A 146 22.32 22.03 10.99
CA GLU A 146 21.69 23.06 10.16
C GLU A 146 20.57 22.39 9.34
N VAL A 147 19.33 22.80 9.62
CA VAL A 147 18.10 22.35 8.93
C VAL A 147 17.65 23.40 7.93
#